data_AF-A0A238ZKD1-F1
#
_entry.id   AF-A0A238ZKD1-F1
#
_cell.length_a   1.000
_cell.length_b   1.000
_cell.length_c   1.000
_cell.angle_alpha   90.00
_cell.angle_beta   90.00
_cell.angle_gamma   90.00
#
_symmetry.space_group_name_H-M   'P 1'
#
loop_
_entity.id
_entity.type
_entity.pdbx_description
1 polymer ?
#
loop_
_entity_poly.entity_id
_entity_poly.type
_entity_poly.pdbx_seq_one_letter_code
_entity_poly.pdbx_strand_id
1 'polypeptide(L)'
;MSEQRQHVEIDSRDDIELRLGADVVHLPIVRSVAANIAMRADFDLDAISDLELAVDEACATLIALAAAESILGCRFTIGSDEIAVTASVRSDHTEAANTSSFGWQVLNTLTDSAVTWSEPDGVGSGQHLVSIGLSKRRPVVAG
;
A
#
# COMPACT_ATOMS: atom_id res chain seq x y z
N MET A 1 15.58 20.56 -15.39
CA MET A 1 14.28 21.02 -14.87
C MET A 1 13.88 20.02 -13.80
N SER A 2 14.24 20.30 -12.57
CA SER A 2 14.08 19.40 -11.44
C SER A 2 12.65 19.55 -10.92
N GLU A 3 11.80 18.57 -11.21
CA GLU A 3 10.47 18.51 -10.59
C GLU A 3 10.65 18.27 -9.09
N GLN A 4 10.28 19.30 -8.33
CA GLN A 4 10.25 19.32 -6.89
C GLN A 4 9.30 18.21 -6.43
N ARG A 5 9.86 17.08 -5.98
CA ARG A 5 9.11 16.04 -5.28
C ARG A 5 8.52 16.70 -4.04
N GLN A 6 7.22 16.94 -4.06
CA GLN A 6 6.49 17.51 -2.94
C GLN A 6 6.57 16.50 -1.80
N HIS A 7 7.42 16.79 -0.82
CA HIS A 7 7.47 16.06 0.43
C HIS A 7 6.17 16.40 1.15
N VAL A 8 5.21 15.47 1.12
CA VAL A 8 4.05 15.54 2.00
C VAL A 8 4.61 15.60 3.42
N GLU A 9 4.41 16.70 4.14
CA GLU A 9 4.77 16.78 5.56
C GLU A 9 3.87 15.80 6.30
N ILE A 10 4.39 14.60 6.55
CA ILE A 10 3.73 13.54 7.30
C ILE A 10 3.67 13.99 8.76
N ASP A 11 2.48 14.24 9.30
CA ASP A 11 2.32 14.35 10.74
C ASP A 11 2.56 12.95 11.34
N SER A 12 3.81 12.72 11.76
CA SER A 12 4.36 11.47 12.32
C SER A 12 3.63 10.89 13.54
N ARG A 13 2.48 11.45 13.96
CA ARG A 13 1.76 11.04 15.17
C ARG A 13 0.76 9.91 14.94
N ASP A 14 0.26 9.72 13.71
CA ASP A 14 -0.73 8.68 13.37
C ASP A 14 -0.24 7.79 12.21
N ASP A 15 0.92 7.17 12.39
CA ASP A 15 1.48 6.17 11.47
C ASP A 15 1.44 4.77 12.10
N ILE A 16 0.99 3.78 11.35
CA ILE A 16 0.91 2.38 11.78
C ILE A 16 1.70 1.51 10.81
N GLU A 17 2.71 0.81 11.31
CA GLU A 17 3.51 -0.14 10.53
C GLU A 17 3.23 -1.59 10.95
N LEU A 18 3.01 -2.46 9.97
CA LEU A 18 2.99 -3.91 10.11
C LEU A 18 4.16 -4.52 9.35
N ARG A 19 4.78 -5.54 9.95
CA ARG A 19 5.84 -6.34 9.34
C ARG A 19 5.49 -7.81 9.52
N LEU A 20 5.28 -8.50 8.41
CA LEU A 20 4.77 -9.86 8.37
C LEU A 20 5.64 -10.69 7.43
N GLY A 21 5.64 -12.02 7.56
CA GLY A 21 6.19 -12.85 6.49
C GLY A 21 5.46 -12.55 5.18
N ALA A 22 6.15 -12.55 4.05
CA ALA A 22 5.53 -12.40 2.74
C ALA A 22 4.76 -13.69 2.35
N ASP A 23 3.64 -13.92 3.05
CA ASP A 23 2.78 -15.09 2.91
C ASP A 23 1.30 -14.65 2.98
N VAL A 24 0.49 -15.20 2.07
CA VAL A 24 -0.94 -14.91 1.96
C VAL A 24 -1.73 -15.22 3.23
N VAL A 25 -1.21 -16.11 4.10
CA VAL A 25 -1.81 -16.42 5.41
C VAL A 25 -1.93 -15.20 6.32
N HIS A 26 -1.11 -14.18 6.10
CA HIS A 26 -1.10 -12.96 6.92
C HIS A 26 -2.03 -11.86 6.39
N LEU A 27 -2.55 -11.97 5.16
CA LEU A 27 -3.45 -10.96 4.57
C LEU A 27 -4.69 -10.62 5.44
N PRO A 28 -5.35 -11.58 6.11
CA PRO A 28 -6.47 -11.26 7.00
C PRO A 28 -6.11 -10.29 8.13
N ILE A 29 -4.86 -10.30 8.60
CA ILE A 29 -4.37 -9.39 9.64
C ILE A 29 -4.27 -7.97 9.06
N VAL A 30 -3.67 -7.83 7.88
CA VAL A 30 -3.52 -6.53 7.22
C VAL A 30 -4.88 -5.91 6.91
N ARG A 31 -5.84 -6.70 6.40
CA ARG A 31 -7.22 -6.25 6.17
C ARG A 31 -7.90 -5.77 7.45
N SER A 32 -7.78 -6.55 8.54
CA SER A 32 -8.38 -6.19 9.83
C SER A 32 -7.83 -4.87 10.37
N VAL A 33 -6.54 -4.61 10.19
CA VAL A 33 -5.93 -3.33 10.60
C VAL A 33 -6.38 -2.19 9.69
N ALA A 34 -6.41 -2.39 8.37
CA ALA A 34 -6.92 -1.40 7.42
C ALA A 34 -8.37 -0.98 7.74
N ALA A 35 -9.25 -1.96 8.00
CA ALA A 35 -10.63 -1.70 8.41
C ALA A 35 -10.70 -0.90 9.71
N ASN A 36 -9.94 -1.29 10.72
CA ASN A 36 -9.93 -0.60 12.01
C ASN A 36 -9.45 0.86 11.87
N ILE A 37 -8.42 1.08 11.05
CA ILE A 37 -7.89 2.42 10.75
C ILE A 37 -8.96 3.28 10.06
N ALA A 38 -9.57 2.77 8.98
CA ALA A 38 -10.59 3.50 8.23
C ALA A 38 -11.83 3.80 9.08
N MET A 39 -12.29 2.85 9.89
CA MET A 39 -13.38 3.07 10.85
C MET A 39 -13.05 4.19 11.85
N ARG A 40 -11.84 4.21 12.41
CA ARG A 40 -11.42 5.25 13.36
C ARG A 40 -11.22 6.62 12.69
N ALA A 41 -10.94 6.63 11.40
CA ALA A 41 -10.84 7.83 10.57
C ALA A 41 -12.20 8.31 10.02
N ASP A 42 -13.32 7.72 10.46
CA ASP A 42 -14.69 8.13 10.08
C ASP A 42 -14.98 7.97 8.57
N PHE A 43 -14.41 6.94 7.95
CA PHE A 43 -14.77 6.52 6.59
C PHE A 43 -16.10 5.74 6.62
N ASP A 44 -16.89 5.85 5.55
CA ASP A 44 -18.12 5.07 5.40
C ASP A 44 -17.83 3.60 5.05
N LEU A 45 -18.86 2.76 5.13
CA LEU A 45 -18.72 1.30 4.94
C LEU A 45 -18.24 0.91 3.54
N ASP A 46 -18.60 1.69 2.53
CA ASP A 46 -18.17 1.47 1.15
C ASP A 46 -16.68 1.78 1.03
N ALA A 47 -16.22 2.93 1.55
CA ALA A 47 -14.82 3.29 1.52
C ALA A 47 -13.93 2.40 2.41
N ILE A 48 -14.46 1.87 3.52
CA ILE A 48 -13.79 0.85 4.34
C ILE A 48 -13.61 -0.44 3.52
N SER A 49 -14.67 -0.91 2.87
CA SER A 49 -14.65 -2.13 2.07
C SER A 49 -13.69 -1.99 0.88
N ASP A 50 -13.69 -0.82 0.23
CA ASP A 50 -12.75 -0.49 -0.85
C ASP A 50 -11.29 -0.52 -0.37
N LEU A 51 -11.01 0.06 0.81
CA LEU A 51 -9.66 0.05 1.36
C LEU A 51 -9.20 -1.37 1.73
N GLU A 52 -10.06 -2.18 2.34
CA GLU A 52 -9.74 -3.57 2.67
C GLU A 52 -9.38 -4.37 1.41
N LEU A 53 -10.18 -4.25 0.35
CA LEU A 53 -9.94 -4.91 -0.92
C LEU A 53 -8.67 -4.40 -1.61
N ALA A 54 -8.44 -3.08 -1.59
CA ALA A 54 -7.26 -2.48 -2.22
C ALA A 54 -5.98 -2.91 -1.51
N VAL A 55 -5.98 -2.93 -0.17
CA VAL A 55 -4.84 -3.39 0.62
C VAL A 55 -4.59 -4.88 0.40
N ASP A 56 -5.64 -5.69 0.32
CA ASP A 56 -5.53 -7.13 0.03
C ASP A 56 -4.87 -7.38 -1.33
N GLU A 57 -5.35 -6.72 -2.38
CA GLU A 57 -4.83 -6.85 -3.74
C GLU A 57 -3.39 -6.36 -3.86
N ALA A 58 -3.06 -5.21 -3.24
CA ALA A 58 -1.69 -4.69 -3.22
C ALA A 58 -0.72 -5.66 -2.52
N CYS A 59 -1.11 -6.19 -1.37
CA CYS A 59 -0.29 -7.12 -0.62
C CYS A 59 -0.15 -8.47 -1.33
N ALA A 60 -1.23 -9.01 -1.92
CA ALA A 60 -1.18 -10.24 -2.71
C ALA A 60 -0.27 -10.09 -3.95
N THR A 61 -0.36 -8.95 -4.64
CA THR A 61 0.51 -8.61 -5.77
C THR A 61 1.98 -8.60 -5.35
N LEU A 62 2.30 -7.96 -4.22
CA LEU A 62 3.67 -7.91 -3.71
C LEU A 62 4.17 -9.28 -3.25
N ILE A 63 3.35 -10.08 -2.56
CA ILE A 63 3.71 -11.44 -2.14
C ILE A 63 4.06 -12.31 -3.36
N ALA A 64 3.37 -12.14 -4.50
CA ALA A 64 3.71 -12.86 -5.73
C ALA A 64 5.08 -12.47 -6.33
N LEU A 65 5.59 -11.28 -6.00
CA LEU A 65 6.90 -10.78 -6.43
C LEU A 65 7.99 -11.00 -5.37
N ALA A 66 7.62 -11.47 -4.18
CA ALA A 66 8.49 -11.53 -3.02
C ALA A 66 9.62 -12.57 -3.21
N ALA A 67 10.84 -12.19 -2.83
CA ALA A 67 11.93 -13.15 -2.65
C ALA A 67 11.60 -14.10 -1.49
N ALA A 68 12.20 -15.30 -1.51
CA ALA A 68 12.00 -16.29 -0.47
C ALA A 68 12.32 -15.72 0.93
N GLU A 69 11.47 -16.05 1.91
CA GLU A 69 11.60 -15.60 3.32
C GLU A 69 11.66 -14.07 3.52
N SER A 70 11.21 -13.29 2.53
CA SER A 70 11.14 -11.85 2.67
C SER A 70 9.99 -11.39 3.59
N ILE A 71 10.08 -10.13 4.02
CA ILE A 71 9.10 -9.49 4.88
C ILE A 71 8.21 -8.59 4.02
N LEU A 72 6.90 -8.73 4.19
CA LEU A 72 5.91 -7.75 3.76
C LEU A 72 5.84 -6.63 4.80
N GLY A 73 6.27 -5.43 4.40
CA GLY A 73 6.08 -4.21 5.18
C GLY A 73 4.85 -3.45 4.69
N CYS A 74 3.95 -3.06 5.59
CA CYS A 74 2.79 -2.22 5.29
C CYS A 74 2.79 -1.04 6.24
N ARG A 75 2.80 0.19 5.71
CA ARG A 75 2.71 1.42 6.47
C ARG A 75 1.44 2.16 6.11
N PHE A 76 0.67 2.55 7.12
CA PHE A 76 -0.55 3.33 7.01
C PHE A 76 -0.31 4.70 7.61
N THR A 77 -0.47 5.74 6.81
CA THR A 77 -0.37 7.13 7.23
C THR A 77 -1.76 7.76 7.18
N ILE A 78 -2.23 8.26 8.31
CA ILE A 78 -3.60 8.76 8.48
C ILE A 78 -3.58 10.29 8.42
N GLY A 79 -4.17 10.84 7.36
CA GLY A 79 -4.38 12.27 7.20
C GLY A 79 -5.76 12.72 7.68
N SER A 80 -6.07 14.01 7.47
CA SER A 80 -7.37 14.61 7.82
C SER A 80 -8.56 14.05 7.06
N ASP A 81 -8.33 13.66 5.80
CA ASP A 81 -9.34 13.28 4.82
C ASP A 81 -8.85 12.18 3.87
N GLU A 82 -7.67 11.62 4.12
CA GLU A 82 -7.04 10.60 3.30
C GLU A 82 -6.31 9.57 4.18
N ILE A 83 -6.39 8.30 3.80
CA ILE A 83 -5.50 7.25 4.29
C ILE A 83 -4.56 6.88 3.15
N ALA A 84 -3.26 7.03 3.39
CA ALA A 84 -2.22 6.57 2.48
C ALA A 84 -1.64 5.25 2.99
N VAL A 85 -1.47 4.29 2.09
CA VAL A 85 -0.85 3.00 2.39
C VAL A 85 0.37 2.80 1.50
N THR A 86 1.49 2.41 2.09
CA THR A 86 2.67 1.95 1.35
C THR A 86 2.98 0.52 1.77
N ALA A 87 2.91 -0.41 0.82
CA ALA A 87 3.31 -1.79 1.02
C ALA A 87 4.59 -2.09 0.23
N SER A 88 5.47 -2.94 0.77
CA SER A 88 6.73 -3.29 0.10
C SER A 88 7.21 -4.70 0.47
N VAL A 89 7.92 -5.32 -0.47
CA VAL A 89 8.66 -6.58 -0.26
C VAL A 89 10.04 -6.49 -0.92
N ARG A 90 10.99 -7.29 -0.42
CA ARG A 90 12.20 -7.57 -1.18
C ARG A 90 11.88 -8.54 -2.30
N SER A 91 12.47 -8.32 -3.47
CA SER A 91 12.29 -9.12 -4.66
C SER A 91 13.63 -9.39 -5.33
N ASP A 92 13.74 -10.55 -5.97
CA ASP A 92 14.82 -10.86 -6.90
C ASP A 92 14.56 -10.27 -8.31
N HIS A 93 13.35 -9.72 -8.54
CA HIS A 93 12.98 -9.00 -9.75
C HIS A 93 13.32 -7.52 -9.64
N THR A 94 13.81 -6.94 -10.72
CA THR A 94 14.14 -5.51 -10.77
C THR A 94 12.95 -4.63 -11.12
N GLU A 95 11.87 -5.21 -11.64
CA GLU A 95 10.70 -4.49 -12.14
C GLU A 95 9.67 -4.23 -11.03
N ALA A 96 8.95 -3.12 -11.17
CA ALA A 96 7.81 -2.80 -10.32
C ALA A 96 6.59 -3.68 -10.67
N ALA A 97 5.50 -3.57 -9.91
CA ALA A 97 4.28 -4.34 -10.20
C ALA A 97 3.72 -4.01 -11.59
N ASN A 98 3.15 -5.02 -12.27
CA ASN A 98 2.61 -4.83 -13.62
C ASN A 98 1.31 -4.01 -13.60
N THR A 99 1.39 -2.77 -14.07
CA THR A 99 0.26 -1.83 -14.09
C THR A 99 -0.80 -2.11 -15.18
N SER A 100 -0.55 -3.07 -16.08
CA SER A 100 -1.52 -3.53 -17.08
C SER A 100 -2.34 -4.74 -16.63
N SER A 101 -2.05 -5.29 -15.44
CA SER A 101 -2.73 -6.45 -14.89
C SER A 101 -4.16 -6.15 -14.43
N PHE A 102 -5.00 -7.19 -14.33
CA PHE A 102 -6.34 -7.07 -13.78
C PHE A 102 -6.32 -6.57 -12.32
N GLY A 103 -5.41 -7.09 -11.49
CA GLY A 103 -5.24 -6.63 -10.11
C GLY A 103 -4.95 -5.13 -10.01
N TRP A 104 -4.14 -4.59 -10.93
CA TRP A 104 -3.90 -3.15 -11.00
C TRP A 104 -5.13 -2.34 -11.41
N GLN A 105 -5.96 -2.88 -12.30
CA GLN A 105 -7.24 -2.23 -12.68
C GLN A 105 -8.21 -2.20 -11.49
N VAL A 106 -8.24 -3.27 -10.68
CA VAL A 106 -9.00 -3.31 -9.42
C VAL A 106 -8.49 -2.24 -8.45
N LEU A 107 -7.17 -2.14 -8.24
CA LEU A 107 -6.58 -1.08 -7.40
C LEU A 107 -7.01 0.32 -7.83
N ASN A 108 -6.91 0.65 -9.12
CA ASN A 108 -7.32 1.97 -9.63
C ASN A 108 -8.84 2.24 -9.50
N THR A 109 -9.65 1.19 -9.41
CA THR A 109 -11.09 1.32 -9.21
C THR A 109 -11.42 1.61 -7.75
N LEU A 110 -10.70 0.96 -6.82
CA LEU A 110 -10.96 1.04 -5.40
C LEU A 110 -10.30 2.24 -4.72
N THR A 111 -9.27 2.83 -5.32
CA THR A 111 -8.43 3.87 -4.70
C THR A 111 -8.44 5.17 -5.50
N ASP A 112 -8.15 6.28 -4.83
CA ASP A 112 -7.99 7.59 -5.50
C ASP A 112 -6.67 7.67 -6.27
N SER A 113 -5.65 6.96 -5.79
CA SER A 113 -4.34 6.85 -6.42
C SER A 113 -3.74 5.48 -6.13
N ALA A 114 -3.07 4.91 -7.13
CA ALA A 114 -2.21 3.76 -6.99
C ALA A 114 -0.92 3.98 -7.82
N VAL A 115 0.23 3.74 -7.21
CA VAL A 115 1.55 3.87 -7.82
C VAL A 115 2.44 2.71 -7.41
N THR A 116 3.35 2.31 -8.29
CA THR A 116 4.32 1.25 -7.99
C THR A 116 5.70 1.67 -8.44
N TRP A 117 6.70 1.27 -7.67
CA TRP A 117 8.10 1.53 -7.98
C TRP A 117 8.96 0.38 -7.47
N SER A 118 10.16 0.32 -8.03
CA SER A 118 11.20 -0.62 -7.65
C SER A 118 12.49 0.16 -7.49
N GLU A 119 13.22 -0.10 -6.42
CA GLU A 119 14.51 0.50 -6.13
C GLU A 119 15.50 -0.55 -5.63
N PRO A 120 16.82 -0.40 -5.89
CA PRO A 120 17.81 -1.34 -5.38
C PRO A 120 17.82 -1.40 -3.85
N ASP A 121 17.74 -2.60 -3.28
CA ASP A 121 17.80 -2.80 -1.83
C ASP A 121 19.25 -2.86 -1.35
N GLY A 122 19.87 -1.68 -1.25
CA GLY A 122 21.25 -1.52 -0.84
C GLY A 122 22.29 -1.85 -1.92
N VAL A 123 23.56 -1.54 -1.66
CA VAL A 123 24.64 -1.75 -2.62
C VAL A 123 25.08 -3.21 -2.59
N GLY A 124 24.92 -3.91 -3.71
CA GLY A 124 25.51 -5.24 -3.93
C GLY A 124 24.66 -6.45 -3.56
N SER A 125 23.40 -6.27 -3.13
CA SER A 125 22.47 -7.38 -2.87
C SER A 125 21.97 -8.04 -4.17
N GLY A 126 21.88 -7.28 -5.25
CA GLY A 126 21.19 -7.69 -6.48
C GLY A 126 19.66 -7.76 -6.33
N GLN A 127 19.14 -7.48 -5.13
CA GLN A 127 17.72 -7.47 -4.82
C GLN A 127 17.16 -6.06 -4.91
N HIS A 128 15.86 -5.98 -5.12
CA HIS A 128 15.11 -4.74 -5.18
C HIS A 128 14.04 -4.70 -4.11
N LEU A 129 13.76 -3.51 -3.60
CA LEU A 129 12.58 -3.23 -2.82
C LEU A 129 11.46 -2.83 -3.79
N VAL A 130 10.49 -3.72 -4.00
CA VAL A 130 9.32 -3.46 -4.83
C VAL A 130 8.21 -2.95 -3.92
N SER A 131 7.58 -1.84 -4.31
CA SER A 131 6.60 -1.16 -3.49
C SER A 131 5.33 -0.82 -4.28
N ILE A 132 4.21 -0.81 -3.58
CA ILE A 132 2.93 -0.27 -4.03
C ILE A 132 2.49 0.79 -3.02
N GLY A 133 2.22 1.99 -3.51
CA GLY A 133 1.61 3.07 -2.75
C GLY A 133 0.19 3.29 -3.24
N LEU A 134 -0.75 3.47 -2.33
CA LEU A 134 -2.13 3.81 -2.65
C LEU A 134 -2.69 4.84 -1.68
N SER A 135 -3.73 5.56 -2.10
CA SER A 135 -4.48 6.43 -1.21
C SER A 135 -5.99 6.28 -1.39
N LYS A 136 -6.71 6.43 -0.28
CA LYS A 136 -8.17 6.47 -0.26
C LYS A 136 -8.60 7.72 0.51
N ARG A 137 -9.37 8.58 -0.14
CA ARG A 137 -9.96 9.77 0.45
C ARG A 137 -11.33 9.46 1.03
N ARG A 138 -11.67 10.16 2.10
CA ARG A 138 -13.00 10.12 2.67
C ARG A 138 -13.99 10.70 1.65
N PRO A 139 -15.13 10.04 1.39
CA PRO A 139 -16.14 10.59 0.50
C PRO A 139 -16.62 11.96 0.97
N VAL A 140 -16.70 12.92 0.05
CA VAL A 140 -17.33 14.22 0.34
C VAL A 140 -18.84 13.98 0.36
N VAL A 141 -19.45 14.04 1.54
CA VAL A 141 -20.91 14.01 1.66
C VAL A 141 -21.44 15.28 0.99
N ALA A 142 -22.10 15.14 -0.17
CA ALA A 142 -22.83 16.24 -0.78
C ALA A 142 -24.01 16.58 0.15
N GLY A 143 -23.98 17.77 0.75
CA GLY A 143 -25.03 18.29 1.63
C GLY A 143 -26.30 18.69 0.89
#